data_AF-A0A0E4H8K7-F1
#
_entry.id   AF-A0A0E4H8K7-F1
#
_cell.length_a   1.000
_cell.length_b   1.000
_cell.length_c   1.000
_cell.angle_alpha   90.00
_cell.angle_beta   90.00
_cell.angle_gamma   90.00
#
_symmetry.space_group_name_H-M   'P 1'
#
loop_
_entity.id
_entity.type
_entity.pdbx_description
1 polymer ?
#
loop_
_entity_poly.entity_id
_entity_poly.type
_entity_poly.pdbx_seq_one_letter_code
_entity_poly.pdbx_strand_id
1 'polypeptide(L)'
;MQASFQPTFTWSQERIFAAGAQNVILLIEWKGISSPEESRKRTRKVVAREIELRVWLEAHVTFNRCHGCNAEAGEGRSILLKLGKLYSKARKFIALEFTMAAKPAGIHEALWLQWQYKQPPVERIRELPLKKLSLEYTHHTDVLSERCCFHVEKHLELLKTEKLLEEVAVQRTKGNIQTEFEHLRRQADDLLLLAARSGDMELVKEAETVYKQLDAESQVWRRTATR
;
A
#
# COMPACT_ATOMS: atom_id res chain seq x y z
N MET A 1 -13.08 -23.80 -10.17
CA MET A 1 -13.42 -23.11 -8.91
C MET A 1 -13.01 -21.65 -9.03
N GLN A 2 -13.92 -20.72 -8.77
CA GLN A 2 -13.64 -19.28 -8.90
C GLN A 2 -12.97 -18.74 -7.62
N ALA A 3 -11.94 -17.90 -7.76
CA ALA A 3 -11.29 -17.21 -6.65
C ALA A 3 -12.28 -16.24 -5.98
N SER A 4 -12.12 -15.98 -4.67
CA SER A 4 -13.01 -15.07 -3.93
C SER A 4 -12.58 -13.60 -4.02
N PHE A 5 -11.37 -13.34 -4.51
CA PHE A 5 -10.87 -12.01 -4.82
C PHE A 5 -9.89 -12.08 -5.98
N GLN A 6 -9.64 -10.92 -6.59
CA GLN A 6 -8.66 -10.77 -7.66
C GLN A 6 -7.60 -9.74 -7.25
N PRO A 7 -6.32 -10.13 -7.18
CA PRO A 7 -5.24 -9.20 -6.96
C PRO A 7 -4.78 -8.55 -8.28
N THR A 8 -4.36 -7.30 -8.18
CA THR A 8 -3.75 -6.50 -9.25
C THR A 8 -2.43 -5.95 -8.74
N PHE A 9 -1.43 -5.89 -9.61
CA PHE A 9 -0.06 -5.51 -9.28
C PHE A 9 0.37 -4.39 -10.21
N THR A 10 0.82 -3.28 -9.65
CA THR A 10 1.22 -2.10 -10.43
C THR A 10 2.55 -1.59 -9.91
N TRP A 11 3.57 -1.59 -10.76
CA TRP A 11 4.86 -0.98 -10.46
C TRP A 11 4.76 0.54 -10.56
N SER A 12 5.55 1.26 -9.75
CA SER A 12 5.69 2.72 -9.86
C SER A 12 6.26 3.14 -11.20
N GLN A 13 7.07 2.29 -11.83
CA GLN A 13 7.67 2.51 -13.14
C GLN A 13 7.59 1.20 -13.93
N GLU A 14 7.26 1.25 -15.21
CA GLU A 14 7.21 0.05 -16.06
C GLU A 14 8.61 -0.45 -16.42
N ARG A 15 9.56 0.49 -16.50
CA ARG A 15 10.96 0.28 -16.84
C ARG A 15 11.84 1.04 -15.86
N ILE A 16 13.04 0.54 -15.58
CA ILE A 16 14.04 1.19 -14.72
C ILE A 16 15.39 1.30 -15.41
N PHE A 17 16.18 2.27 -14.98
CA PHE A 17 17.50 2.46 -15.55
C PHE A 17 18.44 1.31 -15.15
N ALA A 18 19.11 0.73 -16.13
CA ALA A 18 19.98 -0.44 -15.98
C ALA A 18 21.21 -0.17 -15.12
N ALA A 19 21.67 1.09 -15.06
CA ALA A 19 22.83 1.48 -14.27
C ALA A 19 22.43 1.97 -12.87
N GLY A 20 23.19 1.52 -11.88
CA GLY A 20 22.98 1.91 -10.48
C GLY A 20 21.80 1.20 -9.81
N ALA A 21 21.61 1.51 -8.53
CA ALA A 21 20.48 1.02 -7.76
C ALA A 21 19.27 1.93 -7.95
N GLN A 22 18.09 1.34 -8.16
CA GLN A 22 16.84 2.06 -8.41
C GLN A 22 15.81 1.72 -7.35
N ASN A 23 15.14 2.74 -6.81
CA ASN A 23 14.05 2.53 -5.86
C ASN A 23 12.73 2.42 -6.63
N VAL A 24 12.00 1.34 -6.40
CA VAL A 24 10.69 1.12 -7.02
C VAL A 24 9.66 0.71 -5.98
N ILE A 25 8.41 1.05 -6.27
CA ILE A 25 7.28 0.72 -5.42
C ILE A 25 6.38 -0.25 -6.18
N LEU A 26 5.94 -1.31 -5.52
CA LEU A 26 4.88 -2.17 -5.99
C LEU A 26 3.61 -1.87 -5.22
N LEU A 27 2.59 -1.37 -5.92
CA LEU A 27 1.24 -1.30 -5.38
C LEU A 27 0.53 -2.64 -5.63
N ILE A 28 -0.03 -3.21 -4.58
CA ILE A 28 -0.84 -4.42 -4.63
C ILE A 28 -2.25 -4.06 -4.22
N GLU A 29 -3.19 -4.17 -5.15
CA GLU A 29 -4.61 -4.00 -4.92
C GLU A 29 -5.28 -5.38 -4.90
N TRP A 30 -6.21 -5.63 -3.99
CA TRP A 30 -7.12 -6.77 -4.14
C TRP A 30 -8.55 -6.42 -3.77
N LYS A 31 -9.49 -6.95 -4.56
CA LYS A 31 -10.92 -6.67 -4.44
C LYS A 31 -11.73 -7.94 -4.24
N GLY A 32 -12.61 -7.92 -3.25
CA GLY A 32 -13.55 -9.01 -2.98
C GLY A 32 -14.59 -9.15 -4.09
N ILE A 33 -14.70 -10.34 -4.68
CA ILE A 33 -15.67 -10.64 -5.73
C ILE A 33 -17.03 -10.92 -5.07
N SER A 34 -18.09 -10.28 -5.57
CA SER A 34 -19.47 -10.58 -5.18
C SER A 34 -20.13 -11.51 -6.19
N SER A 35 -20.86 -12.53 -5.73
CA SER A 35 -21.71 -13.33 -6.60
C SER A 35 -22.82 -12.45 -7.21
N PRO A 36 -23.21 -12.65 -8.48
CA PRO A 36 -24.32 -11.91 -9.09
C PRO A 36 -25.65 -12.05 -8.32
N GLU A 37 -25.89 -13.18 -7.65
CA GLU A 37 -27.07 -13.38 -6.79
C GLU A 37 -27.06 -12.51 -5.52
N GLU A 38 -25.88 -12.14 -5.02
CA GLU A 38 -25.71 -11.30 -3.82
C GLU A 38 -25.89 -9.81 -4.12
N SER A 39 -26.04 -9.41 -5.38
CA SER A 39 -26.28 -8.01 -5.78
C SER A 39 -27.56 -7.42 -5.18
N ARG A 40 -28.53 -8.27 -4.80
CA ARG A 40 -29.84 -7.86 -4.24
C ARG A 40 -29.84 -7.61 -2.73
N LYS A 41 -28.79 -8.00 -1.98
CA LYS A 41 -28.72 -7.80 -0.51
C LYS A 41 -27.49 -6.97 -0.16
N ARG A 42 -27.67 -5.85 0.55
CA ARG A 42 -26.62 -4.93 1.08
C ARG A 42 -25.71 -5.57 2.15
N THR A 43 -25.52 -6.88 2.14
CA THR A 43 -24.75 -7.60 3.16
C THR A 43 -23.25 -7.50 2.91
N ARG A 44 -22.53 -6.89 3.86
CA ARG A 44 -21.06 -6.94 3.97
C ARG A 44 -20.59 -8.36 4.36
N LYS A 45 -20.77 -9.32 3.44
CA LYS A 45 -20.34 -10.71 3.66
C LYS A 45 -18.82 -10.79 3.60
N VAL A 46 -18.22 -11.55 4.51
CA VAL A 46 -16.79 -11.86 4.47
C VAL A 46 -16.54 -12.89 3.37
N VAL A 47 -15.69 -12.55 2.40
CA VAL A 47 -15.38 -13.41 1.24
C VAL A 47 -14.05 -14.15 1.39
N ALA A 48 -13.16 -13.64 2.24
CA ALA A 48 -11.91 -14.28 2.60
C ALA A 48 -11.49 -13.88 4.02
N ARG A 49 -10.91 -14.83 4.76
CA ARG A 49 -10.34 -14.66 6.09
C ARG A 49 -8.88 -15.10 6.08
N GLU A 50 -8.10 -14.61 7.04
CA GLU A 50 -6.69 -14.99 7.22
C GLU A 50 -5.93 -14.96 5.90
N ILE A 51 -6.06 -13.85 5.19
CA ILE A 51 -5.36 -13.62 3.93
C ILE A 51 -3.90 -13.39 4.26
N GLU A 52 -3.05 -14.20 3.66
CA GLU A 52 -1.61 -14.11 3.71
C GLU A 52 -1.07 -13.99 2.28
N LEU A 53 -0.03 -13.18 2.14
CA LEU A 53 0.73 -13.05 0.91
C LEU A 53 2.18 -13.35 1.20
N ARG A 54 2.70 -14.41 0.56
CA ARG A 54 4.12 -14.73 0.55
C ARG A 54 4.76 -14.12 -0.68
N VAL A 55 5.86 -13.41 -0.48
CA VAL A 55 6.64 -12.75 -1.53
C VAL A 55 8.06 -13.28 -1.47
N TRP A 56 8.54 -13.94 -2.52
CA TRP A 56 9.95 -14.31 -2.67
C TRP A 56 10.66 -13.28 -3.54
N LEU A 57 11.81 -12.83 -3.07
CA LEU A 57 12.63 -11.82 -3.72
C LEU A 57 13.75 -12.47 -4.52
N GLU A 58 13.96 -11.98 -5.74
CA GLU A 58 15.14 -12.33 -6.51
C GLU A 58 16.42 -11.72 -5.92
N ALA A 59 17.57 -12.27 -6.29
CA ALA A 59 18.84 -11.93 -5.64
C ALA A 59 19.28 -10.47 -5.73
N HIS A 60 18.74 -9.73 -6.69
CA HIS A 60 19.04 -8.34 -6.95
C HIS A 60 17.97 -7.38 -6.41
N VAL A 61 16.99 -7.91 -5.67
CA VAL A 61 15.89 -7.14 -5.10
C VAL A 61 16.06 -7.09 -3.59
N THR A 62 16.13 -5.88 -3.04
CA THR A 62 16.19 -5.65 -1.60
C THR A 62 14.87 -5.03 -1.15
N PHE A 63 14.25 -5.61 -0.12
CA PHE A 63 13.05 -5.03 0.48
C PHE A 63 13.39 -3.93 1.47
N ASN A 64 12.70 -2.80 1.35
CA ASN A 64 12.92 -1.63 2.22
C ASN A 64 11.78 -1.49 3.24
N ARG A 65 10.53 -1.46 2.79
CA ARG A 65 9.36 -1.11 3.64
C ARG A 65 8.03 -1.61 3.07
N CYS A 66 7.07 -1.95 3.95
CA CYS A 66 5.63 -2.11 3.60
C CYS A 66 4.83 -0.93 4.17
N HIS A 67 3.83 -0.48 3.42
CA HIS A 67 2.77 0.41 3.89
C HIS A 67 1.41 -0.27 3.75
N GLY A 68 0.51 -0.03 4.71
CA GLY A 68 -0.80 -0.69 4.80
C GLY A 68 -0.76 -2.11 5.38
N CYS A 69 0.42 -2.61 5.76
CA CYS A 69 0.59 -3.95 6.32
C CYS A 69 1.82 -4.07 7.22
N ASN A 70 1.77 -5.06 8.11
CA ASN A 70 2.98 -5.54 8.78
C ASN A 70 3.63 -6.63 7.93
N ALA A 71 4.91 -6.42 7.62
CA ALA A 71 5.74 -7.39 6.94
C ALA A 71 6.56 -8.18 7.96
N GLU A 72 6.47 -9.50 7.90
CA GLU A 72 7.29 -10.41 8.69
C GLU A 72 8.36 -11.03 7.78
N ALA A 73 9.58 -11.18 8.30
CA ALA A 73 10.62 -11.91 7.58
C ALA A 73 10.20 -13.38 7.45
N GLY A 74 10.16 -13.88 6.22
CA GLY A 74 9.92 -15.29 5.93
C GLY A 74 11.22 -16.10 5.92
N GLU A 75 11.12 -17.35 5.47
CA GLU A 75 12.29 -18.20 5.28
C GLU A 75 13.12 -17.74 4.07
N GLY A 76 14.43 -17.56 4.26
CA GLY A 76 15.34 -17.13 3.19
C GLY A 76 15.09 -15.69 2.73
N ARG A 77 15.03 -15.46 1.42
CA ARG A 77 14.70 -14.16 0.80
C ARG A 77 13.20 -14.01 0.57
N SER A 78 12.40 -14.32 1.58
CA SER A 78 10.96 -14.20 1.49
C SER A 78 10.38 -13.29 2.57
N ILE A 79 9.20 -12.75 2.29
CA ILE A 79 8.44 -11.87 3.16
C ILE A 79 7.04 -12.46 3.27
N LEU A 80 6.52 -12.50 4.49
CA LEU A 80 5.14 -12.88 4.77
C LEU A 80 4.35 -11.64 5.19
N LEU A 81 3.26 -11.37 4.48
CA LEU A 81 2.36 -10.26 4.76
C LEU A 81 1.03 -10.81 5.26
N LYS A 82 0.63 -10.42 6.47
CA LYS A 82 -0.67 -10.79 7.05
C LYS A 82 -1.69 -9.69 6.76
N LEU A 83 -2.65 -9.99 5.88
CA LEU A 83 -3.59 -9.02 5.29
C LEU A 83 -5.02 -9.13 5.87
N GLY A 84 -5.23 -10.11 6.77
CA GLY A 84 -6.43 -10.25 7.58
C GLY A 84 -7.65 -10.71 6.78
N LYS A 85 -8.78 -10.02 6.91
CA LYS A 85 -10.05 -10.40 6.27
C LYS A 85 -10.46 -9.44 5.16
N LEU A 86 -11.24 -9.93 4.20
CA LEU A 86 -11.80 -9.16 3.09
C LEU A 86 -13.31 -9.33 3.02
N TYR A 87 -13.99 -8.21 2.79
CA TYR A 87 -15.43 -8.16 2.60
C TYR A 87 -15.79 -8.09 1.11
N SER A 88 -16.99 -8.55 0.77
CA SER A 88 -17.54 -8.44 -0.57
C SER A 88 -17.53 -6.98 -1.05
N LYS A 89 -17.06 -6.76 -2.28
CA LYS A 89 -16.87 -5.43 -2.91
C LYS A 89 -15.88 -4.49 -2.22
N ALA A 90 -15.31 -4.86 -1.07
CA ALA A 90 -14.25 -4.09 -0.46
C ALA A 90 -12.97 -4.23 -1.28
N ARG A 91 -12.25 -3.12 -1.37
CA ARG A 91 -10.94 -3.02 -2.02
C ARG A 91 -9.92 -2.68 -0.93
N LYS A 92 -8.77 -3.33 -0.99
CA LYS A 92 -7.64 -3.07 -0.11
C LYS A 92 -6.38 -2.85 -0.93
N PHE A 93 -5.45 -2.11 -0.34
CA PHE A 93 -4.19 -1.71 -0.96
C PHE A 93 -3.06 -1.92 0.03
N ILE A 94 -1.90 -2.31 -0.49
CA ILE A 94 -0.60 -2.22 0.20
C ILE A 94 0.44 -1.72 -0.80
N ALA A 95 1.45 -1.05 -0.29
CA ALA A 95 2.60 -0.64 -1.09
C ALA A 95 3.88 -1.24 -0.52
N LEU A 96 4.68 -1.86 -1.38
CA LEU A 96 5.97 -2.44 -1.03
C LEU A 96 7.08 -1.64 -1.71
N GLU A 97 8.04 -1.15 -0.93
CA GLU A 97 9.19 -0.42 -1.42
C GLU A 97 10.39 -1.36 -1.55
N PHE A 98 11.04 -1.33 -2.70
CA PHE A 98 12.21 -2.14 -3.02
C PHE A 98 13.35 -1.29 -3.57
N THR A 99 14.57 -1.73 -3.29
CA THR A 99 15.78 -1.30 -3.99
C THR A 99 16.18 -2.38 -4.97
N MET A 100 16.18 -2.05 -6.26
CA MET A 100 16.61 -2.90 -7.36
C MET A 100 18.09 -2.64 -7.65
N ALA A 101 18.94 -3.66 -7.56
CA ALA A 101 20.34 -3.55 -7.93
C ALA A 101 20.51 -3.52 -9.46
N ALA A 102 21.62 -2.95 -9.92
CA ALA A 102 21.92 -2.84 -11.34
C ALA A 102 21.90 -4.20 -12.05
N LYS A 103 21.29 -4.23 -13.24
CA LYS A 103 21.20 -5.40 -14.11
C LYS A 103 21.41 -4.99 -15.56
N PRO A 104 21.88 -5.91 -16.44
CA PRO A 104 21.92 -5.66 -17.88
C PRO A 104 20.53 -5.29 -18.41
N ALA A 105 20.47 -4.49 -19.48
CA ALA A 105 19.20 -4.18 -20.10
C ALA A 105 18.45 -5.45 -20.54
N GLY A 106 17.14 -5.46 -20.34
CA GLY A 106 16.26 -6.61 -20.55
C GLY A 106 15.23 -6.78 -19.44
N ILE A 107 14.33 -7.74 -19.62
CA ILE A 107 13.30 -8.07 -18.64
C ILE A 107 13.88 -9.05 -17.64
N HIS A 108 13.94 -8.65 -16.37
CA HIS A 108 14.40 -9.51 -15.28
C HIS A 108 13.27 -9.80 -14.31
N GLU A 109 13.25 -11.03 -13.81
CA GLU A 109 12.32 -11.45 -12.77
C GLU A 109 12.64 -10.70 -11.50
N ALA A 110 11.64 -10.16 -10.80
CA ALA A 110 11.86 -9.42 -9.57
C ALA A 110 11.31 -10.17 -8.36
N LEU A 111 10.07 -10.66 -8.48
CA LEU A 111 9.30 -11.18 -7.36
C LEU A 111 8.45 -12.37 -7.78
N TRP A 112 8.24 -13.28 -6.83
CA TRP A 112 7.24 -14.34 -6.91
C TRP A 112 6.23 -14.15 -5.77
N LEU A 113 4.94 -14.28 -6.06
CA LEU A 113 3.87 -13.99 -5.12
C LEU A 113 2.87 -15.15 -5.05
N GLN A 114 2.64 -15.64 -3.84
CA GLN A 114 1.63 -16.67 -3.57
C GLN A 114 0.66 -16.16 -2.50
N TRP A 115 -0.63 -16.20 -2.83
CA TRP A 115 -1.68 -15.85 -1.89
C TRP A 115 -2.20 -17.12 -1.23
N GLN A 116 -2.44 -17.03 0.07
CA GLN A 116 -3.09 -18.06 0.86
C GLN A 116 -4.25 -17.40 1.63
N TYR A 117 -5.41 -18.04 1.65
CA TYR A 117 -6.57 -17.51 2.38
C TYR A 117 -7.57 -18.61 2.74
N LYS A 118 -8.42 -18.36 3.74
CA LYS A 118 -9.57 -19.21 4.08
C LYS A 118 -10.85 -18.65 3.47
N GLN A 119 -11.60 -19.48 2.74
CA GLN A 119 -12.89 -19.08 2.15
C GLN A 119 -14.06 -19.52 3.04
N PRO A 120 -14.87 -18.59 3.59
CA PRO A 120 -16.11 -18.95 4.28
C PRO A 120 -17.15 -19.55 3.31
N PRO A 121 -17.98 -20.51 3.74
CA PRO A 121 -18.07 -21.09 5.08
C PRO A 121 -17.14 -22.30 5.32
N VAL A 122 -16.46 -22.80 4.28
CA VAL A 122 -15.81 -24.12 4.29
C VAL A 122 -14.45 -24.13 5.01
N GLU A 123 -13.94 -22.98 5.47
CA GLU A 123 -12.65 -22.78 6.19
C GLU A 123 -11.40 -23.46 5.60
N ARG A 124 -11.53 -24.10 4.43
CA ARG A 124 -10.44 -24.71 3.71
C ARG A 124 -9.49 -23.63 3.23
N ILE A 125 -8.20 -23.85 3.49
CA ILE A 125 -7.12 -23.04 2.97
C ILE A 125 -7.12 -23.17 1.44
N ARG A 126 -7.16 -22.03 0.77
CA ARG A 126 -7.04 -21.90 -0.67
C ARG A 126 -5.79 -21.10 -0.99
N GLU A 127 -5.15 -21.50 -2.06
CA GLU A 127 -4.01 -20.80 -2.61
C GLU A 127 -4.38 -20.29 -4.00
N LEU A 128 -3.97 -19.06 -4.30
CA LEU A 128 -4.04 -18.57 -5.68
C LEU A 128 -2.80 -19.04 -6.45
N PRO A 129 -2.90 -19.14 -7.79
CA PRO A 129 -1.75 -19.46 -8.62
C PRO A 129 -0.57 -18.54 -8.33
N LEU A 130 0.63 -19.13 -8.28
CA LEU A 130 1.88 -18.39 -8.12
C LEU A 130 2.02 -17.35 -9.24
N LYS A 131 2.15 -16.09 -8.86
CA LYS A 131 2.32 -14.98 -9.80
C LYS A 131 3.77 -14.54 -9.80
N LYS A 132 4.36 -14.50 -10.98
CA LYS A 132 5.70 -13.97 -11.21
C LYS A 132 5.58 -12.53 -11.72
N LEU A 133 6.33 -11.62 -11.10
CA LEU A 133 6.46 -10.23 -11.54
C LEU A 133 7.88 -10.00 -12.03
N SER A 134 7.97 -9.33 -13.16
CA SER A 134 9.22 -8.94 -13.81
C SER A 134 9.23 -7.44 -14.01
N LEU A 135 10.42 -6.88 -14.22
CA LEU A 135 10.65 -5.47 -14.44
C LEU A 135 11.65 -5.31 -15.59
N GLU A 136 11.44 -4.31 -16.45
CA GLU A 136 12.31 -4.04 -17.58
C GLU A 136 13.44 -3.11 -17.16
N TYR A 137 14.69 -3.49 -17.47
CA TYR A 137 15.87 -2.66 -17.29
C TYR A 137 16.27 -2.09 -18.64
N THR A 138 16.55 -0.79 -18.70
CA THR A 138 16.89 -0.11 -19.95
C THR A 138 18.02 0.91 -19.77
N HIS A 139 18.74 1.18 -20.86
CA HIS A 139 19.76 2.24 -20.91
C HIS A 139 19.20 3.58 -21.41
N HIS A 140 17.91 3.65 -21.72
CA HIS A 140 17.29 4.92 -22.05
C HIS A 140 17.20 5.81 -20.80
N THR A 141 17.70 7.03 -20.91
CA THR A 141 17.76 8.00 -19.81
C THR A 141 16.44 8.73 -19.59
N ASP A 142 15.47 8.56 -20.49
CA ASP A 142 14.10 9.05 -20.33
C ASP A 142 13.48 8.54 -19.02
N VAL A 143 13.78 7.30 -18.65
CA VAL A 143 13.35 6.65 -17.41
C VAL A 143 13.77 7.40 -16.15
N LEU A 144 14.90 8.11 -16.19
CA LEU A 144 15.35 8.92 -15.05
C LEU A 144 14.48 10.17 -14.85
N SER A 145 13.81 10.64 -15.90
CA SER A 145 12.86 11.75 -15.87
C SER A 145 11.39 11.29 -15.80
N GLU A 146 11.15 10.00 -16.01
CA GLU A 146 9.81 9.42 -16.02
C GLU A 146 9.22 9.48 -14.61
N ARG A 147 8.06 10.14 -14.51
CA ARG A 147 7.37 10.27 -13.24
C ARG A 147 6.77 8.93 -12.84
N CYS A 148 6.73 8.66 -11.54
CA CYS A 148 6.03 7.51 -11.00
C CYS A 148 4.58 7.47 -11.50
N CYS A 149 4.06 6.26 -11.69
CA CYS A 149 2.66 6.02 -11.95
C CYS A 149 1.81 6.72 -10.88
N PHE A 150 0.98 7.67 -11.30
CA PHE A 150 0.14 8.46 -10.40
C PHE A 150 -0.73 7.57 -9.50
N HIS A 151 -1.24 6.45 -10.03
CA HIS A 151 -2.03 5.52 -9.24
C HIS A 151 -1.25 4.94 -8.05
N VAL A 152 0.03 4.61 -8.26
CA VAL A 152 0.92 4.12 -7.19
C VAL A 152 1.25 5.22 -6.20
N GLU A 153 1.61 6.41 -6.70
CA GLU A 153 1.93 7.58 -5.87
C GLU A 153 0.74 7.98 -4.97
N LYS A 154 -0.46 8.09 -5.56
CA LYS A 154 -1.71 8.38 -4.84
C LYS A 154 -1.92 7.42 -3.68
N HIS A 155 -1.89 6.11 -3.95
CA HIS A 155 -2.20 5.12 -2.92
C HIS A 155 -1.07 4.97 -1.89
N LEU A 156 0.19 5.20 -2.27
CA LEU A 156 1.29 5.25 -1.32
C LEU A 156 1.09 6.37 -0.30
N GLU A 157 0.76 7.58 -0.76
CA GLU A 157 0.58 8.73 0.14
C GLU A 157 -0.64 8.57 1.06
N LEU A 158 -1.73 7.98 0.55
CA LEU A 158 -2.88 7.63 1.39
C LEU A 158 -2.50 6.63 2.49
N LEU A 159 -1.74 5.58 2.14
CA LEU A 159 -1.30 4.57 3.11
C LEU A 159 -0.32 5.14 4.16
N LYS A 160 0.56 6.06 3.76
CA LYS A 160 1.44 6.78 4.69
C LYS A 160 0.63 7.66 5.64
N THR A 161 -0.38 8.34 5.13
CA THR A 161 -1.28 9.21 5.91
C THR A 161 -2.02 8.39 6.96
N GLU A 162 -2.60 7.24 6.59
CA GLU A 162 -3.28 6.34 7.53
C GLU A 162 -2.34 5.89 8.66
N LYS A 163 -1.11 5.50 8.32
CA LYS A 163 -0.10 5.10 9.31
C LYS A 163 0.28 6.24 10.25
N LEU A 164 0.50 7.45 9.73
CA LEU A 164 0.82 8.61 10.55
C LEU A 164 -0.31 8.94 11.53
N LEU A 165 -1.57 8.85 11.07
CA LEU A 165 -2.73 9.06 11.94
C LEU A 165 -2.80 8.03 13.08
N GLU A 166 -2.49 6.75 12.80
CA GLU A 166 -2.38 5.72 13.83
C GLU A 166 -1.26 6.02 14.83
N GLU A 167 -0.09 6.44 14.35
CA GLU A 167 1.06 6.80 15.18
C GLU A 167 0.74 7.98 16.10
N VAL A 168 0.11 9.03 15.57
CA VAL A 168 -0.33 10.20 16.35
C VAL A 168 -1.37 9.81 17.40
N ALA A 169 -2.34 8.96 17.05
CA ALA A 169 -3.33 8.46 18.01
C ALA A 169 -2.68 7.70 19.18
N VAL A 170 -1.64 6.91 18.91
CA VAL A 170 -0.88 6.22 19.95
C VAL A 170 -0.05 7.20 20.78
N GLN A 171 0.67 8.13 20.16
CA GLN A 171 1.50 9.09 20.89
C GLN A 171 0.70 10.07 21.74
N ARG A 172 -0.52 10.41 21.32
CA ARG A 172 -1.49 11.13 22.13
C ARG A 172 -1.75 10.47 23.48
N THR A 173 -1.83 9.14 23.53
CA THR A 173 -1.99 8.42 24.80
C THR A 173 -0.73 8.47 25.69
N LYS A 174 0.44 8.76 25.10
CA LYS A 174 1.74 8.81 25.78
C LYS A 174 2.21 10.23 26.12
N GLY A 175 1.48 11.28 25.70
CA GLY A 175 1.73 12.67 26.08
C GLY A 175 2.88 13.38 25.34
N ASN A 176 3.44 12.79 24.28
CA ASN A 176 4.45 13.43 23.42
C ASN A 176 3.81 13.78 22.08
N ILE A 177 3.65 15.08 21.77
CA ILE A 177 2.62 15.50 20.79
C ILE A 177 3.16 16.49 19.73
N GLN A 178 4.25 17.21 20.00
CA GLN A 178 4.57 18.43 19.25
C GLN A 178 5.24 18.17 17.89
N THR A 179 6.10 17.16 17.78
CA THR A 179 6.79 16.82 16.52
C THR A 179 5.86 16.11 15.52
N GLU A 180 4.93 15.31 16.02
CA GLU A 180 4.00 14.52 15.20
C GLU A 180 3.00 15.40 14.43
N PHE A 181 2.60 16.55 14.98
CA PHE A 181 1.71 17.47 14.29
C PHE A 181 2.35 18.18 13.09
N GLU A 182 3.64 18.47 13.16
CA GLU A 182 4.36 19.01 12.00
C GLU A 182 4.44 17.98 10.88
N HIS A 183 4.65 16.70 11.22
CA HIS A 183 4.65 15.60 10.25
C HIS A 183 3.28 15.43 9.60
N LEU A 184 2.19 15.41 10.38
CA LEU A 184 0.83 15.35 9.84
C LEU A 184 0.49 16.54 8.94
N ARG A 185 0.92 17.75 9.32
CA ARG A 185 0.68 18.94 8.51
C ARG A 185 1.40 18.87 7.17
N ARG A 186 2.69 18.47 7.18
CA ARG A 186 3.45 18.27 5.94
C ARG A 186 2.81 17.21 5.05
N GLN A 187 2.34 16.11 5.65
CA GLN A 187 1.61 15.07 4.91
C GLN A 187 0.34 15.62 4.26
N ALA A 188 -0.43 16.45 4.96
CA ALA A 188 -1.62 17.09 4.41
C ALA A 188 -1.28 18.05 3.25
N ASP A 189 -0.18 18.81 3.37
CA ASP A 189 0.32 19.66 2.29
C ASP A 189 0.73 18.84 1.05
N ASP A 190 1.44 17.72 1.25
CA ASP A 190 1.83 16.81 0.16
C ASP A 190 0.61 16.22 -0.56
N LEU A 191 -0.44 15.85 0.17
CA LEU A 191 -1.72 15.42 -0.41
C LEU A 191 -2.38 16.53 -1.25
N LEU A 192 -2.37 17.78 -0.78
CA LEU A 192 -2.92 18.92 -1.54
C LEU A 192 -2.10 19.21 -2.80
N LEU A 193 -0.77 19.11 -2.73
CA LEU A 193 0.09 19.28 -3.89
C LEU A 193 -0.17 18.19 -4.94
N LEU A 194 -0.35 16.94 -4.52
CA LEU A 194 -0.73 15.85 -5.41
C LEU A 194 -2.13 16.03 -6.00
N ALA A 195 -3.09 16.48 -5.20
CA ALA A 195 -4.43 16.81 -5.66
C ALA A 195 -4.42 17.92 -6.72
N ALA A 196 -3.64 18.98 -6.49
CA ALA A 196 -3.50 20.10 -7.43
C ALA A 196 -2.90 19.67 -8.77
N ARG A 197 -1.95 18.72 -8.75
CA ARG A 197 -1.33 18.18 -9.97
C ARG A 197 -2.24 17.23 -10.75
N SER A 198 -3.10 16.49 -10.07
CA SER A 198 -3.89 15.42 -10.65
C SER A 198 -5.36 15.77 -10.89
N GLY A 199 -5.87 16.80 -10.22
CA GLY A 199 -7.30 17.12 -10.18
C GLY A 199 -8.13 16.13 -9.36
N ASP A 200 -7.50 15.26 -8.56
CA ASP A 200 -8.19 14.23 -7.80
C ASP A 200 -8.81 14.77 -6.50
N MET A 201 -10.14 14.83 -6.46
CA MET A 201 -10.90 15.34 -5.32
C MET A 201 -10.88 14.40 -4.10
N GLU A 202 -10.51 13.13 -4.25
CA GLU A 202 -10.37 12.24 -3.09
C GLU A 202 -9.17 12.67 -2.22
N LEU A 203 -8.07 13.09 -2.86
CA LEU A 203 -6.89 13.58 -2.15
C LEU A 203 -7.18 14.90 -1.42
N VAL A 204 -7.98 15.80 -2.00
CA VAL A 204 -8.42 17.03 -1.32
C VAL A 204 -9.23 16.71 -0.07
N LYS A 205 -10.19 15.79 -0.18
CA LYS A 205 -11.02 15.38 0.96
C LYS A 205 -10.20 14.77 2.08
N GLU A 206 -9.21 13.94 1.74
CA GLU A 206 -8.32 13.33 2.73
C GLU A 206 -7.41 14.38 3.40
N ALA A 207 -6.87 15.33 2.64
CA ALA A 207 -6.11 16.42 3.24
C ALA A 207 -6.99 17.27 4.20
N GLU A 208 -8.22 17.57 3.81
CA GLU A 208 -9.17 18.29 4.67
C GLU A 208 -9.52 17.53 5.95
N THR A 209 -9.63 16.20 5.91
CA THR A 209 -9.90 15.40 7.12
C THR A 209 -8.71 15.44 8.07
N VAL A 210 -7.48 15.34 7.55
CA VAL A 210 -6.25 15.49 8.35
C VAL A 210 -6.17 16.89 8.98
N TYR A 211 -6.44 17.94 8.21
CA TYR A 211 -6.47 19.31 8.73
C TYR A 211 -7.50 19.53 9.84
N LYS A 212 -8.71 18.99 9.67
CA LYS A 212 -9.76 19.09 10.70
C LYS A 212 -9.35 18.40 12.01
N GLN A 213 -8.59 17.31 11.93
CA GLN A 213 -8.07 16.64 13.13
C GLN A 213 -7.01 17.50 13.83
N LEU A 214 -6.08 18.09 13.08
CA LEU A 214 -5.08 19.02 13.61
C LEU A 214 -5.71 20.26 14.28
N ASP A 215 -6.77 20.82 13.69
CA ASP A 215 -7.49 21.97 14.24
C ASP A 215 -8.23 21.62 15.53
N ALA A 216 -8.91 20.47 15.56
CA ALA A 216 -9.59 19.99 16.77
C ALA A 216 -8.59 19.81 17.93
N GLU A 217 -7.37 19.36 17.63
CA GLU A 217 -6.33 19.12 18.62
C GLU A 217 -5.67 20.42 19.11
N SER A 218 -5.45 21.39 18.21
CA SER A 218 -4.98 22.72 18.57
C SER A 218 -5.94 23.43 19.53
N GLN A 219 -7.25 23.23 19.38
CA GLN A 219 -8.26 23.78 20.29
C GLN A 219 -8.27 23.09 21.67
N VAL A 220 -8.05 21.77 21.72
CA VAL A 220 -7.95 21.02 22.99
C VAL A 220 -6.71 21.47 23.77
N TRP A 221 -5.56 21.56 23.11
CA TRP A 221 -4.31 22.02 23.72
C TRP A 221 -4.40 23.43 24.29
N ARG A 222 -4.98 24.38 23.55
CA ARG A 222 -5.19 25.75 24.03
C ARG A 222 -6.05 25.81 25.28
N ARG A 223 -7.06 24.93 25.42
CA ARG A 223 -7.93 24.87 26.60
C ARG A 223 -7.25 24.28 27.83
N THR A 224 -6.33 23.32 27.65
CA THR A 224 -5.55 22.73 28.75
C THR A 224 -4.38 23.61 29.19
N ALA A 225 -3.80 24.42 28.31
CA ALA A 225 -2.70 25.34 28.65
C ALA A 225 -3.14 26.62 29.36
N THR A 226 -4.44 26.96 29.32
CA THR A 226 -5.03 28.12 30.00
C THR A 226 -5.64 27.79 31.38
N ARG A 227 -5.33 26.61 31.95
CA ARG A 227 -5.70 26.22 33.31
C ARG A 227 -4.46 26.05 34.16
#